data_AF-A0A2G2LRL1-F1
#
_entry.id   AF-A0A2G2LRL1-F1
#
_cell.length_a   1.000
_cell.length_b   1.000
_cell.length_c   1.000
_cell.angle_alpha   90.00
_cell.angle_beta   90.00
_cell.angle_gamma   90.00
#
_symmetry.space_group_name_H-M   'P 1'
#
loop_
_entity.id
_entity.type
_entity.pdbx_description
1 polymer ?
#
loop_
_entity_poly.entity_id
_entity_poly.type
_entity_poly.pdbx_seq_one_letter_code
_entity_poly.pdbx_strand_id
1 'polypeptide(L)'
;MMAHPFTSGPFDPMDKREADEPYFTLLARDPAAAILVEVWAHVRSGNMGLAHAALERLDSPLSGFDPQMDHDGQIRSAMGVANQMTGWRLGNLCRPDPEKGGDL
;
A
#
# COMPACT_ATOMS: atom_id res chain seq x y z
N MET A 1 -7.64 -19.17 23.24
CA MET A 1 -6.72 -18.25 22.56
C MET A 1 -7.42 -16.90 22.53
N MET A 2 -7.01 -15.94 23.35
CA MET A 2 -7.66 -14.62 23.38
C MET A 2 -7.12 -13.80 22.21
N ALA A 3 -8.00 -13.41 21.28
CA ALA A 3 -7.66 -12.43 20.25
C ALA A 3 -7.39 -11.11 20.96
N HIS A 4 -6.15 -10.63 20.95
CA HIS A 4 -5.89 -9.25 21.32
C HIS A 4 -6.61 -8.37 20.30
N PRO A 5 -7.55 -7.50 20.71
CA PRO A 5 -8.14 -6.56 19.80
C PRO A 5 -7.02 -5.65 19.31
N PHE A 6 -6.73 -5.67 18.01
CA PHE A 6 -5.99 -4.59 17.38
C PHE A 6 -6.85 -3.33 17.58
N THR A 7 -6.45 -2.47 18.52
CA THR A 7 -7.04 -1.14 18.65
C THR A 7 -6.59 -0.33 17.45
N SER A 8 -7.53 0.11 16.61
CA SER A 8 -7.23 1.03 15.51
C SER A 8 -6.57 2.28 16.08
N GLY A 9 -5.41 2.63 15.53
CA GLY A 9 -4.73 3.87 15.89
C GLY A 9 -5.40 5.07 15.21
N PRO A 10 -5.07 6.30 15.62
CA PRO A 10 -5.61 7.51 14.96
C PRO A 10 -5.25 7.64 13.46
N PHE A 11 -4.35 6.79 12.98
CA PHE A 11 -3.90 6.72 11.60
C PHE A 11 -4.31 5.41 10.91
N ASP A 12 -5.29 4.68 11.45
CA ASP A 12 -5.80 3.49 10.78
C ASP A 12 -6.46 3.88 9.44
N PRO A 13 -5.91 3.43 8.29
CA PRO A 13 -6.47 3.76 6.99
C PRO A 13 -7.86 3.16 6.78
N MET A 14 -8.23 2.12 7.54
CA MET A 14 -9.54 1.48 7.43
C MET A 14 -10.68 2.41 7.86
N ASP A 15 -10.40 3.32 8.80
CA ASP A 15 -11.38 4.29 9.33
C ASP A 15 -11.53 5.52 8.41
N LYS A 16 -10.63 5.71 7.43
CA LYS A 16 -10.54 6.94 6.61
C LYS A 16 -10.73 6.72 5.11
N ARG A 17 -10.69 5.47 4.65
CA ARG A 17 -10.82 5.15 3.22
C ARG A 17 -12.25 5.31 2.73
N GLU A 18 -12.41 5.59 1.44
CA GLU A 18 -13.71 5.52 0.79
C GLU A 18 -14.17 4.05 0.64
N ALA A 19 -15.48 3.84 0.53
CA ALA A 19 -16.05 2.49 0.41
C ALA A 19 -15.60 1.75 -0.86
N ASP A 20 -15.27 2.49 -1.93
CA ASP A 20 -14.81 1.97 -3.22
C ASP A 20 -13.28 2.06 -3.41
N GLU A 21 -12.53 2.55 -2.41
CA GLU A 21 -11.08 2.74 -2.53
C GLU A 21 -10.35 1.37 -2.50
N PRO A 22 -9.65 0.99 -3.58
CA PRO A 22 -8.87 -0.24 -3.61
C PRO A 22 -7.68 -0.12 -2.66
N TYR A 23 -7.38 -1.21 -1.93
CA TYR A 23 -6.27 -1.26 -0.99
C TYR A 23 -5.52 -2.59 -1.09
N PHE A 24 -4.25 -2.57 -0.67
CA PHE A 24 -3.40 -3.75 -0.56
C PHE A 24 -2.86 -3.84 0.87
N THR A 25 -2.81 -5.04 1.44
CA THR A 25 -2.34 -5.26 2.82
C THR A 25 -1.11 -6.14 2.83
N LEU A 26 -0.04 -5.64 3.45
CA LEU A 26 1.12 -6.42 3.82
C LEU A 26 0.95 -6.95 5.24
N LEU A 27 1.26 -8.23 5.44
CA LEU A 27 1.08 -8.90 6.73
C LEU A 27 2.45 -9.18 7.35
N ALA A 28 2.55 -9.12 8.67
CA ALA A 28 3.83 -9.24 9.38
C ALA A 28 4.61 -10.55 9.13
N ARG A 29 3.93 -11.60 8.63
CA ARG A 29 4.57 -12.87 8.22
C ARG A 29 5.31 -12.79 6.88
N ASP A 30 5.01 -11.78 6.08
CA ASP A 30 5.74 -11.51 4.85
C ASP A 30 7.09 -10.87 5.21
N PRO A 31 8.22 -11.49 4.87
CA PRO A 31 9.55 -11.00 5.23
C PRO A 31 9.87 -9.61 4.63
N ALA A 32 9.21 -9.21 3.55
CA ALA A 32 9.39 -7.89 2.95
C ALA A 32 8.52 -6.80 3.60
N ALA A 33 7.47 -7.16 4.36
CA ALA A 33 6.43 -6.24 4.79
C ALA A 33 6.97 -5.01 5.53
N ALA A 34 7.80 -5.23 6.57
CA ALA A 34 8.33 -4.14 7.38
C ALA A 34 9.20 -3.16 6.57
N ILE A 35 10.05 -3.70 5.69
CA ILE A 35 10.93 -2.88 4.84
C ILE A 35 10.12 -2.10 3.82
N LEU A 36 9.11 -2.71 3.18
CA LEU A 36 8.24 -2.01 2.22
C LEU A 36 7.44 -0.86 2.87
N VAL A 37 6.98 -1.04 4.12
CA VAL A 37 6.34 0.03 4.89
C VAL A 37 7.31 1.17 5.21
N GLU A 38 8.56 0.84 5.57
CA GLU A 38 9.62 1.82 5.80
C GLU A 38 9.99 2.61 4.53
N VAL A 39 10.13 1.92 3.39
CA VAL A 39 10.36 2.53 2.07
C VAL A 39 9.25 3.52 1.73
N TRP A 40 7.98 3.12 1.92
CA TRP A 40 6.84 4.00 1.71
C TRP A 40 6.91 5.26 2.58
N ALA A 41 7.27 5.12 3.87
CA ALA A 41 7.41 6.25 4.78
C ALA A 41 8.52 7.22 4.33
N HIS A 42 9.66 6.71 3.87
CA HIS A 42 10.74 7.53 3.32
C HIS A 42 10.36 8.24 2.02
N VAL A 43 9.66 7.57 1.11
CA VAL A 43 9.12 8.20 -0.11
C VAL A 43 8.15 9.32 0.25
N ARG A 44 7.22 9.10 1.18
CA ARG A 44 6.22 10.10 1.58
C ARG A 44 6.80 11.30 2.33
N SER A 45 7.96 11.13 2.97
CA SER A 45 8.71 12.21 3.63
C SER A 45 9.72 12.90 2.71
N GLY A 46 9.80 12.52 1.43
CA GLY A 46 10.71 13.11 0.44
C GLY A 46 12.16 12.66 0.57
N ASN A 47 12.45 11.65 1.41
CA ASN A 47 13.80 11.22 1.75
C ASN A 47 14.26 10.05 0.87
N MET A 48 14.41 10.31 -0.44
CA MET A 48 14.67 9.26 -1.45
C MET A 48 15.97 8.47 -1.21
N GLY A 49 17.00 9.09 -0.64
CA GLY A 49 18.24 8.39 -0.28
C GLY A 49 18.02 7.30 0.78
N LEU A 50 17.20 7.59 1.80
CA LEU A 50 16.82 6.60 2.81
C LEU A 50 15.88 5.53 2.24
N ALA A 51 15.00 5.90 1.31
CA ALA A 51 14.14 4.93 0.62
C ALA A 51 14.97 3.90 -0.17
N HIS A 52 15.99 4.33 -0.91
CA HIS A 52 16.88 3.42 -1.63
C HIS A 52 17.69 2.54 -0.69
N ALA A 53 18.29 3.12 0.36
CA ALA A 53 19.02 2.36 1.37
C ALA A 53 18.15 1.32 2.09
N ALA A 54 16.85 1.60 2.26
CA ALA A 54 15.91 0.63 2.80
C ALA A 54 15.61 -0.52 1.82
N LEU A 55 15.42 -0.22 0.52
CA LEU A 55 15.21 -1.24 -0.51
C LEU A 55 16.39 -2.20 -0.64
N GLU A 56 17.63 -1.72 -0.56
CA GLU A 56 18.84 -2.57 -0.62
C GLU A 56 18.88 -3.62 0.50
N ARG A 57 18.16 -3.40 1.60
CA ARG A 57 18.07 -4.38 2.69
C ARG A 57 17.12 -5.53 2.41
N LEU A 58 16.33 -5.51 1.32
CA LEU A 58 15.40 -6.59 0.96
C LEU A 58 16.11 -7.88 0.55
N ASP A 59 17.33 -7.82 0.04
CA ASP A 59 18.07 -9.01 -0.40
C ASP A 59 18.30 -10.00 0.74
N SER A 60 18.55 -9.50 1.96
CA SER A 60 18.81 -10.34 3.14
C SER A 60 17.59 -11.17 3.57
N PRO A 61 16.42 -10.60 3.87
CA PRO A 61 15.25 -11.36 4.32
C PRO A 61 14.61 -12.20 3.21
N LEU A 62 14.84 -11.85 1.93
CA LEU A 62 14.33 -12.62 0.80
C LEU A 62 15.27 -13.73 0.33
N SER A 63 16.51 -13.78 0.80
CA SER A 63 17.52 -14.78 0.38
C SER A 63 17.08 -16.24 0.54
N GLY A 64 16.11 -16.54 1.41
CA GLY A 64 15.54 -17.88 1.61
C GLY A 64 14.26 -18.17 0.83
N PHE A 65 13.81 -17.24 -0.02
CA PHE A 65 12.55 -17.35 -0.77
C PHE A 65 12.84 -17.36 -2.26
N ASP A 66 12.34 -18.41 -2.93
CA ASP A 66 12.34 -18.42 -4.39
C ASP A 66 11.43 -17.30 -4.90
N PRO A 67 11.87 -16.50 -5.89
CA PRO A 67 11.01 -15.54 -6.54
C PRO A 67 9.75 -16.21 -7.07
N GLN A 68 8.58 -15.66 -6.74
CA GLN A 68 7.34 -16.09 -7.36
C GLN A 68 7.36 -15.68 -8.84
N MET A 69 6.86 -16.56 -9.72
CA MET A 69 6.81 -16.27 -11.15
C MET A 69 5.74 -15.20 -11.45
N ASP A 70 5.97 -14.36 -12.46
CA ASP A 70 5.06 -13.25 -12.81
C ASP A 70 3.62 -13.68 -13.15
N HIS A 71 3.43 -14.93 -13.58
CA HIS A 71 2.12 -15.48 -13.92
C HIS A 71 1.41 -16.15 -12.74
N ASP A 72 2.03 -16.18 -11.56
CA ASP A 72 1.40 -16.63 -10.33
C ASP A 72 0.13 -15.80 -10.07
N GLY A 73 -0.92 -16.46 -9.58
CA GLY A 73 -2.18 -15.80 -9.25
C GLY A 73 -2.01 -14.68 -8.23
N GLN A 74 -1.12 -14.86 -7.25
CA GLN A 74 -0.85 -13.85 -6.23
C GLN A 74 -0.17 -12.62 -6.81
N ILE A 75 0.87 -12.80 -7.64
CA ILE A 75 1.58 -11.68 -8.30
C ILE A 75 0.64 -10.92 -9.23
N ARG A 76 -0.13 -11.63 -10.07
CA ARG A 76 -1.14 -10.98 -10.94
C ARG A 76 -2.19 -10.23 -10.13
N SER A 77 -2.64 -10.78 -9.01
CA SER A 77 -3.60 -10.11 -8.13
C SER A 77 -3.02 -8.82 -7.54
N ALA A 78 -1.78 -8.84 -7.04
CA ALA A 78 -1.12 -7.65 -6.49
C ALA A 78 -0.96 -6.55 -7.56
N MET A 79 -0.51 -6.91 -8.76
CA MET A 79 -0.40 -5.98 -9.89
C MET A 79 -1.78 -5.44 -10.32
N GLY A 80 -2.81 -6.29 -10.29
CA GLY A 80 -4.19 -5.90 -10.54
C GLY A 80 -4.71 -4.85 -9.56
N VAL A 81 -4.40 -4.99 -8.26
CA VAL A 81 -4.75 -3.99 -7.23
C VAL A 81 -3.99 -2.68 -7.47
N ALA A 82 -2.69 -2.73 -7.77
CA ALA A 82 -1.91 -1.53 -8.07
C ALA A 82 -2.47 -0.72 -9.27
N ASN A 83 -2.93 -1.43 -10.31
CA ASN A 83 -3.60 -0.80 -11.46
C ASN A 83 -4.94 -0.17 -11.06
N GLN A 84 -5.74 -0.86 -10.24
CA GLN A 84 -7.00 -0.31 -9.72
C GLN A 84 -6.77 0.94 -8.87
N MET A 85 -5.75 0.97 -8.02
CA MET A 85 -5.38 2.14 -7.21
C MET A 85 -5.02 3.34 -8.10
N THR A 86 -4.25 3.11 -9.16
CA THR A 86 -3.94 4.16 -10.15
C THR A 86 -5.22 4.68 -10.83
N GLY A 87 -6.08 3.77 -11.29
CA GLY A 87 -7.35 4.12 -11.93
C GLY A 87 -8.29 4.92 -11.02
N TRP A 88 -8.49 4.46 -9.79
CA TRP A 88 -9.33 5.13 -8.78
C TRP A 88 -8.80 6.53 -8.47
N ARG A 89 -7.49 6.68 -8.25
CA ARG A 89 -6.87 7.99 -8.00
C ARG A 89 -7.08 8.95 -9.17
N LEU A 90 -6.79 8.52 -10.40
CA LEU A 90 -6.95 9.37 -11.58
C LEU A 90 -8.42 9.75 -11.83
N GLY A 91 -9.35 8.81 -11.61
CA GLY A 91 -10.79 9.08 -11.71
C GLY A 91 -11.27 10.10 -10.69
N ASN A 92 -10.75 10.06 -9.47
CA ASN A 92 -11.13 10.97 -8.40
C ASN A 92 -10.49 12.36 -8.49
N LEU A 93 -9.32 12.48 -9.13
CA LEU A 93 -8.76 13.79 -9.49
C LEU A 93 -9.63 14.55 -10.49
N CYS A 94 -10.50 13.85 -11.24
CA CYS A 94 -11.46 14.44 -12.18
C CYS A 94 -12.90 14.50 -11.63
N ARG A 95 -13.15 14.05 -10.39
CA ARG A 95 -14.47 14.22 -9.76
C ARG A 95 -14.65 15.71 -9.43
N PRO A 96 -15.77 16.34 -9.82
CA PRO A 96 -16.07 17.70 -9.36
C PRO A 96 -16.18 17.69 -7.84
N ASP A 97 -15.63 18.74 -7.21
CA ASP A 97 -15.70 18.96 -5.76
C ASP A 97 -17.20 18.96 -5.35
N PRO A 98 -17.68 18.02 -4.52
CA PRO A 98 -19.08 18.01 -4.11
C PRO A 98 -19.45 19.26 -3.28
N GLU A 99 -18.44 19.95 -2.71
CA GLU A 99 -18.63 21.19 -1.96
C GLU A 99 -18.57 22.46 -2.81
N LYS A 100 -18.24 22.36 -4.11
CA LYS A 100 -18.39 23.47 -5.07
C LYS A 100 -19.64 23.24 -5.88
N GLY A 101 -20.79 23.34 -5.20
CA GLY A 101 -22.09 23.44 -5.86
C GLY A 101 -22.04 24.54 -6.91
N GLY A 102 -22.25 24.16 -8.17
CA GLY A 102 -22.42 25.11 -9.25
C GLY A 102 -23.70 25.90 -9.01
N ASP A 103 -23.56 27.19 -8.76
CA ASP A 103 -24.60 28.16 -9.08
C ASP A 103 -24.69 28.23 -10.62
N LEU A 104 -25.72 27.58 -11.17
CA LEU A 104 -26.25 27.85 -12.50
C LEU A 104 -27.58 28.57 -12.36
#